data_AF-A0A2V9CIK1-F1
#
_entry.id   AF-A0A2V9CIK1-F1
#
_cell.length_a   1.000
_cell.length_b   1.000
_cell.length_c   1.000
_cell.angle_alpha   90.00
_cell.angle_beta   90.00
_cell.angle_gamma   90.00
#
_symmetry.space_group_name_H-M   'P 1'
#
loop_
_entity.id
_entity.type
_entity.pdbx_description
1 polymer ?
#
loop_
_entity_poly.entity_id
_entity_poly.type
_entity_poly.pdbx_seq_one_letter_code
_entity_poly.pdbx_strand_id
1 'polypeptide(L)'
;MGFKKATVLASLLIVCFVLAAQSAKAESILFDDGPTKGDSPTLTGSSRLVGVFCGVDICTATLLAPTNAFSTFTGTLAFYLGEGSLTGNISDDFIGAVGSVAVTLKFDSDLPTTAGETTNLGPCVIANIRPGCNAIENGQPQTGASVTWSDGTTDTFYIVSEVGEGGAVVPEPGSMILLGSGLAIAGGFLRRRRGLVTPSV
;
A
#
# COMPACT_ATOMS: atom_id res chain seq x y z
N MET A 1 37.99 -15.87 -44.42
CA MET A 1 38.40 -15.80 -42.99
C MET A 1 37.76 -14.63 -42.21
N GLY A 2 37.04 -13.70 -42.85
CA GLY A 2 36.53 -12.48 -42.18
C GLY A 2 35.26 -12.64 -41.33
N PHE A 3 34.35 -13.54 -41.68
CA PHE A 3 33.03 -13.61 -41.02
C PHE A 3 33.07 -14.01 -39.54
N LYS A 4 33.96 -14.94 -39.13
CA LYS A 4 34.02 -15.42 -37.74
C LYS A 4 34.54 -14.36 -36.76
N LYS A 5 35.38 -13.43 -37.21
CA LYS A 5 35.92 -12.35 -36.36
C LYS A 5 34.90 -11.25 -36.12
N ALA A 6 34.07 -10.95 -37.12
CA ALA A 6 33.01 -9.94 -37.02
C ALA A 6 31.91 -10.37 -36.03
N THR A 7 31.51 -11.63 -36.03
CA THR A 7 30.50 -12.15 -35.08
C THR A 7 30.97 -12.09 -33.63
N VAL A 8 32.24 -12.42 -33.37
CA VAL A 8 32.81 -12.33 -32.01
C VAL A 8 32.88 -10.88 -31.53
N LEU A 9 33.30 -9.95 -32.40
CA LEU A 9 33.36 -8.53 -32.02
C LEU A 9 31.97 -7.97 -31.75
N ALA A 10 30.97 -8.30 -32.59
CA ALA A 10 29.60 -7.84 -32.41
C ALA A 10 28.95 -8.40 -31.13
N SER A 11 29.19 -9.68 -30.83
CA SER A 11 28.66 -10.28 -29.59
C SER A 11 29.34 -9.73 -28.34
N LEU A 12 30.65 -9.48 -28.37
CA LEU A 12 31.35 -8.80 -27.28
C LEU A 12 30.81 -7.37 -27.06
N LEU A 13 30.55 -6.64 -28.15
CA LEU A 13 30.02 -5.28 -28.11
C LEU A 13 28.62 -5.27 -27.48
N ILE A 14 27.73 -6.20 -27.86
CA ILE A 14 26.40 -6.37 -27.26
C ILE A 14 26.51 -6.66 -25.76
N VAL A 15 27.41 -7.56 -25.34
CA VAL A 15 27.63 -7.85 -23.92
C VAL A 15 28.14 -6.62 -23.16
N CYS A 16 29.07 -5.85 -23.73
CA CYS A 16 29.54 -4.60 -23.13
C CYS A 16 28.42 -3.56 -23.01
N PHE A 17 27.52 -3.45 -23.99
CA PHE A 17 26.36 -2.56 -23.91
C PHE A 17 25.36 -3.02 -22.85
N VAL A 18 25.12 -4.33 -22.70
CA VAL A 18 24.23 -4.87 -21.66
C VAL A 18 24.82 -4.66 -20.26
N LEU A 19 26.14 -4.78 -20.10
CA LEU A 19 26.83 -4.53 -18.83
C LEU A 19 26.92 -3.05 -18.47
N ALA A 20 27.08 -2.16 -19.47
CA ALA A 20 27.05 -0.71 -19.26
C ALA A 20 25.62 -0.18 -19.01
N ALA A 21 24.60 -0.92 -19.47
CA ALA A 21 23.20 -0.65 -19.21
C ALA A 21 22.70 -1.29 -17.90
N GLN A 22 23.57 -1.48 -16.89
CA GLN A 22 23.11 -1.59 -15.51
C GLN A 22 22.45 -0.26 -15.13
N SER A 23 21.20 -0.13 -15.56
CA SER A 23 20.30 0.95 -15.21
C SER A 23 20.35 1.05 -13.70
N ALA A 24 20.76 2.20 -13.22
CA ALA A 24 20.49 2.58 -11.87
C ALA A 24 18.98 2.34 -11.65
N LYS A 25 18.67 1.47 -10.69
CA LYS A 25 17.35 0.84 -10.57
C LYS A 25 16.45 1.81 -9.82
N ALA A 26 15.52 2.44 -10.52
CA ALA A 26 14.39 3.12 -9.90
C ALA A 26 13.56 2.10 -9.12
N GLU A 27 13.24 2.40 -7.87
CA GLU A 27 12.46 1.52 -7.01
C GLU A 27 11.14 2.18 -6.60
N SER A 28 10.10 1.36 -6.47
CA SER A 28 8.80 1.78 -5.96
C SER A 28 8.72 1.35 -4.52
N ILE A 29 8.47 2.29 -3.62
CA ILE A 29 8.37 2.05 -2.19
C ILE A 29 6.91 2.14 -1.82
N LEU A 30 6.37 1.10 -1.18
CA LEU A 30 4.97 0.98 -0.85
C LEU A 30 4.80 0.95 0.66
N PHE A 31 4.05 1.92 1.17
CA PHE A 31 3.42 1.89 2.49
C PHE A 31 2.01 1.31 2.33
N ASP A 32 1.70 0.28 3.09
CA ASP A 32 0.44 -0.47 3.01
C ASP A 32 -0.05 -0.80 4.43
N ASP A 33 -1.12 -0.12 4.86
CA ASP A 33 -1.86 -0.41 6.10
C ASP A 33 -3.12 -1.26 5.88
N GLY A 34 -3.33 -1.78 4.65
CA GLY A 34 -4.65 -2.22 4.21
C GLY A 34 -5.25 -3.41 5.00
N PRO A 35 -6.49 -3.84 4.64
CA PRO A 35 -7.38 -4.64 5.49
C PRO A 35 -6.89 -6.07 5.78
N THR A 36 -5.80 -6.48 5.15
CA THR A 36 -5.19 -7.81 5.35
C THR A 36 -3.97 -7.78 6.28
N LYS A 37 -3.49 -6.58 6.63
CA LYS A 37 -2.30 -6.38 7.46
C LYS A 37 -2.63 -6.16 8.94
N GLY A 38 -3.90 -5.88 9.25
CA GLY A 38 -4.30 -5.37 10.55
C GLY A 38 -3.77 -3.95 10.74
N ASP A 39 -4.09 -3.35 11.88
CA ASP A 39 -3.64 -2.04 12.38
C ASP A 39 -2.09 -1.91 12.46
N SER A 40 -1.34 -2.15 11.39
CA SER A 40 0.12 -2.17 11.39
C SER A 40 0.61 -1.92 9.97
N PRO A 41 1.02 -0.67 9.64
CA PRO A 41 1.51 -0.35 8.31
C PRO A 41 2.72 -1.20 7.97
N THR A 42 2.81 -1.61 6.72
CA THR A 42 3.94 -2.37 6.18
C THR A 42 4.68 -1.57 5.14
N LEU A 43 6.01 -1.74 5.08
CA LEU A 43 6.87 -1.06 4.12
C LEU A 43 7.62 -2.06 3.25
N THR A 44 7.50 -1.92 1.93
CA THR A 44 8.21 -2.78 0.96
C THR A 44 8.74 -1.96 -0.22
N GLY A 45 9.66 -2.54 -1.02
CA GLY A 45 9.93 -2.04 -2.38
C GLY A 45 11.37 -1.73 -2.77
N SER A 46 12.30 -1.62 -1.81
CA SER A 46 13.72 -1.33 -2.10
C SER A 46 14.66 -2.07 -1.17
N SER A 47 15.77 -2.59 -1.71
CA SER A 47 16.85 -3.16 -0.90
C SER A 47 17.74 -2.09 -0.25
N ARG A 48 17.52 -0.80 -0.57
CA ARG A 48 18.23 0.35 0.02
C ARG A 48 17.51 0.90 1.26
N LEU A 49 16.36 0.32 1.62
CA LEU A 49 15.69 0.63 2.87
C LEU A 49 16.48 0.04 4.04
N VAL A 50 16.82 0.89 5.00
CA VAL A 50 17.48 0.53 6.25
C VAL A 50 16.72 1.11 7.43
N GLY A 51 16.92 0.53 8.61
CA GLY A 51 16.25 1.00 9.83
C GLY A 51 14.72 0.98 9.73
N VAL A 52 14.16 0.00 9.03
CA VAL A 52 12.71 -0.15 8.90
C VAL A 52 12.14 -0.56 10.25
N PHE A 53 11.24 0.27 10.78
CA PHE A 53 10.50 0.03 11.99
C PHE A 53 9.04 0.42 11.75
N CYS A 54 8.15 -0.57 11.76
CA CYS A 54 6.71 -0.32 11.74
C CYS A 54 6.10 -0.78 13.07
N GLY A 55 5.44 0.16 13.75
CA GLY A 55 4.57 -0.06 14.91
C GLY A 55 3.13 -0.28 14.47
N VAL A 56 2.19 0.12 15.32
CA VAL A 56 0.76 -0.08 15.10
C VAL A 56 0.22 0.99 14.13
N ASP A 57 0.56 2.26 14.39
CA ASP A 57 0.11 3.43 13.64
C ASP A 57 1.23 4.09 12.84
N ILE A 58 2.49 3.82 13.17
CA ILE A 58 3.63 4.53 12.60
C ILE A 58 4.58 3.55 11.91
N CYS A 59 4.97 3.84 10.68
CA CYS A 59 6.13 3.21 10.06
C CYS A 59 7.22 4.22 9.69
N THR A 60 8.46 3.93 10.07
CA THR A 60 9.64 4.72 9.75
C THR A 60 10.68 3.89 9.03
N ALA A 61 11.42 4.52 8.13
CA ALA A 61 12.56 3.92 7.45
C ALA A 61 13.52 4.99 6.94
N THR A 62 14.70 4.56 6.51
CA THR A 62 15.60 5.41 5.74
C THR A 62 15.90 4.77 4.39
N LEU A 63 15.62 5.48 3.31
CA LEU A 63 16.02 5.10 1.96
C LEU A 63 17.39 5.69 1.64
N LEU A 64 18.39 4.83 1.44
CA LEU A 64 19.70 5.28 0.99
C LEU A 64 19.67 5.67 -0.50
N ALA A 65 20.43 6.69 -0.88
CA ALA A 65 20.66 7.04 -2.28
C ALA A 65 21.29 5.86 -3.04
N PRO A 66 21.12 5.79 -4.37
CA PRO A 66 21.90 4.86 -5.19
C PRO A 66 23.40 5.08 -4.99
N THR A 67 24.19 4.02 -5.21
CA THR A 67 25.65 4.09 -5.04
C THR A 67 26.25 5.21 -5.90
N ASN A 68 27.01 6.12 -5.27
CA ASN A 68 27.60 7.31 -5.89
C ASN A 68 26.59 8.34 -6.43
N ALA A 69 25.33 8.30 -6.00
CA ALA A 69 24.34 9.30 -6.32
C ALA A 69 23.99 10.16 -5.08
N PHE A 70 23.46 11.35 -5.34
CA PHE A 70 22.97 12.27 -4.31
C PHE A 70 21.68 12.94 -4.80
N SER A 71 20.84 13.41 -3.88
CA SER A 71 19.68 14.23 -4.27
C SER A 71 20.14 15.66 -4.50
N THR A 72 19.72 16.25 -5.62
CA THR A 72 19.89 17.68 -5.89
C THR A 72 18.87 18.53 -5.14
N PHE A 73 17.83 17.90 -4.62
CA PHE A 73 16.83 18.51 -3.76
C PHE A 73 17.10 18.13 -2.30
N THR A 74 17.02 19.10 -1.40
CA THR A 74 16.96 18.84 0.04
C THR A 74 15.76 19.58 0.59
N GLY A 75 14.97 18.91 1.42
CA GLY A 75 13.72 19.47 1.90
C GLY A 75 12.77 18.41 2.42
N THR A 76 11.51 18.81 2.59
CA THR A 76 10.45 17.94 3.10
C THR A 76 9.50 17.57 1.97
N LEU A 77 9.24 16.29 1.82
CA LEU A 77 8.13 15.73 1.08
C LEU A 77 7.00 15.51 2.08
N ALA A 78 5.81 16.02 1.78
CA ALA A 78 4.65 15.83 2.62
C ALA A 78 3.48 15.43 1.73
N PHE A 79 2.75 14.41 2.14
CA PHE A 79 1.55 13.94 1.46
C PHE A 79 0.53 13.50 2.50
N TYR A 80 -0.69 14.02 2.38
CA TYR A 80 -1.77 13.79 3.32
C TYR A 80 -2.95 13.13 2.61
N LEU A 81 -3.45 12.04 3.17
CA LEU A 81 -4.69 11.39 2.78
C LEU A 81 -5.84 11.92 3.64
N GLY A 82 -6.96 12.24 3.02
CA GLY A 82 -8.17 12.66 3.73
C GLY A 82 -9.20 11.55 3.81
N GLU A 83 -9.87 11.46 4.95
CA GLU A 83 -10.98 10.54 5.21
C GLU A 83 -12.19 10.89 4.32
N GLY A 84 -12.41 10.12 3.25
CA GLY A 84 -13.57 10.24 2.36
C GLY A 84 -13.74 11.58 1.62
N SER A 85 -12.86 12.56 1.84
CA SER A 85 -12.97 13.92 1.33
C SER A 85 -11.60 14.62 1.32
N LEU A 86 -11.41 15.56 0.38
CA LEU A 86 -10.20 16.41 0.36
C LEU A 86 -10.20 17.46 1.48
N THR A 87 -11.26 17.59 2.26
CA THR A 87 -11.38 18.48 3.42
C THR A 87 -11.98 17.70 4.59
N GLY A 88 -11.56 17.93 5.82
CA GLY A 88 -11.97 17.09 6.96
C GLY A 88 -10.77 16.78 7.84
N ASN A 89 -10.65 15.55 8.29
CA ASN A 89 -9.50 15.00 9.00
C ASN A 89 -8.54 14.30 8.04
N ILE A 90 -7.27 14.31 8.40
CA ILE A 90 -6.22 13.53 7.75
C ILE A 90 -6.35 12.10 8.26
N SER A 91 -6.49 11.14 7.34
CA SER A 91 -6.44 9.72 7.65
C SER A 91 -4.99 9.31 7.86
N ASP A 92 -4.18 9.47 6.81
CA ASP A 92 -2.76 9.13 6.87
C ASP A 92 -1.89 10.29 6.42
N ASP A 93 -0.70 10.37 7.00
CA ASP A 93 0.35 11.25 6.54
C ASP A 93 1.61 10.50 6.14
N PHE A 94 2.28 11.04 5.13
CA PHE A 94 3.61 10.64 4.73
C PHE A 94 4.51 11.86 4.78
N ILE A 95 5.59 11.75 5.54
CA ILE A 95 6.62 12.77 5.67
C ILE A 95 7.97 12.17 5.30
N GLY A 96 8.59 12.73 4.25
CA GLY A 96 9.94 12.39 3.80
C GLY A 96 10.91 13.54 4.01
N ALA A 97 11.93 13.39 4.84
CA ALA A 97 13.03 14.34 4.94
C ALA A 97 14.15 13.94 3.97
N VAL A 98 14.29 14.69 2.88
CA VAL A 98 15.29 14.44 1.83
C VAL A 98 16.61 15.10 2.22
N GLY A 99 17.58 14.27 2.56
CA GLY A 99 18.99 14.64 2.69
C GLY A 99 19.75 14.41 1.39
N SER A 100 21.04 14.75 1.39
CA SER A 100 21.88 14.58 0.19
C SER A 100 22.08 13.12 -0.22
N VAL A 101 22.21 12.20 0.75
CA VAL A 101 22.54 10.78 0.49
C VAL A 101 21.48 9.80 1.00
N ALA A 102 20.40 10.30 1.59
CA ALA A 102 19.34 9.47 2.14
C ALA A 102 18.04 10.26 2.28
N VAL A 103 16.92 9.55 2.31
CA VAL A 103 15.60 10.08 2.68
C VAL A 103 15.13 9.38 3.94
N THR A 104 14.85 10.13 5.00
CA THR A 104 14.16 9.58 6.16
C THR A 104 12.67 9.64 5.91
N LEU A 105 12.00 8.50 6.00
CA LEU A 105 10.59 8.31 5.72
C LEU A 105 9.85 8.07 7.01
N LYS A 106 8.69 8.69 7.15
CA LYS A 106 7.72 8.46 8.20
C LYS A 106 6.34 8.39 7.56
N PHE A 107 5.57 7.40 7.96
CA PHE A 107 4.17 7.21 7.62
C PHE A 107 3.41 7.07 8.94
N ASP A 108 2.44 7.93 9.19
CA ASP A 108 1.50 7.78 10.30
C ASP A 108 0.11 7.49 9.73
N SER A 109 -0.57 6.51 10.31
CA SER A 109 -1.93 6.11 9.97
C SER A 109 -2.87 6.37 11.16
N ASP A 110 -4.06 6.89 10.89
CA ASP A 110 -5.09 7.07 11.90
C ASP A 110 -5.87 5.77 12.13
N LEU A 111 -5.43 4.99 13.10
CA LEU A 111 -6.10 3.70 13.34
C LEU A 111 -7.59 3.89 13.69
N PRO A 112 -8.50 3.19 12.98
CA PRO A 112 -9.90 3.16 13.34
C PRO A 112 -10.03 2.35 14.64
N THR A 113 -10.24 3.01 15.78
CA THR A 113 -10.51 2.26 17.02
C THR A 113 -11.99 2.00 17.20
N THR A 114 -12.31 0.93 17.93
CA THR A 114 -13.69 0.56 18.30
C THR A 114 -14.43 1.68 19.06
N ALA A 115 -13.72 2.70 19.55
CA ALA A 115 -14.26 3.86 20.24
C ALA A 115 -14.26 5.16 19.39
N GLY A 116 -13.90 5.09 18.10
CA GLY A 116 -13.58 6.24 17.23
C GLY A 116 -12.07 6.45 17.08
N GLU A 117 -11.62 7.18 16.05
CA GLU A 117 -10.20 7.47 15.78
C GLU A 117 -9.45 7.94 17.05
N THR A 118 -8.39 7.23 17.45
CA THR A 118 -7.58 7.61 18.63
C THR A 118 -6.55 8.67 18.34
N THR A 119 -6.13 8.79 17.09
CA THR A 119 -5.00 9.59 16.63
C THR A 119 -5.48 10.49 15.51
N ASN A 120 -6.25 11.52 15.88
CA ASN A 120 -6.57 12.58 14.93
C ASN A 120 -5.25 13.23 14.49
N LEU A 121 -4.80 12.94 13.26
CA LEU A 121 -3.58 13.51 12.66
C LEU A 121 -3.72 15.00 12.33
N GLY A 122 -4.90 15.56 12.59
CA GLY A 122 -5.25 16.94 12.39
C GLY A 122 -6.16 17.11 11.17
N PRO A 123 -6.63 18.34 10.93
CA PRO A 123 -7.54 18.58 9.84
C PRO A 123 -6.81 18.73 8.50
N CYS A 124 -7.41 18.20 7.42
CA CYS A 124 -7.16 18.51 6.02
C CYS A 124 -7.55 19.96 5.66
N VAL A 125 -7.19 20.95 6.49
CA VAL A 125 -7.33 22.37 6.17
C VAL A 125 -6.17 23.14 6.77
N ILE A 126 -5.26 23.58 5.89
CA ILE A 126 -4.29 24.62 6.24
C ILE A 126 -5.07 25.93 6.23
N ALA A 127 -5.22 26.56 7.40
CA ALA A 127 -5.99 27.79 7.55
C ALA A 127 -5.51 28.88 6.55
N ASN A 128 -6.44 29.30 5.68
CA ASN A 128 -6.47 30.53 4.87
C ASN A 128 -5.98 30.57 3.40
N ILE A 129 -5.51 29.50 2.73
CA ILE A 129 -5.01 29.63 1.32
C ILE A 129 -5.42 28.52 0.29
N ARG A 130 -6.02 27.38 0.69
CA ARG A 130 -6.14 26.07 -0.06
C ARG A 130 -4.84 25.24 -0.03
N PRO A 131 -4.86 23.94 -0.42
CA PRO A 131 -5.98 23.00 -0.54
C PRO A 131 -6.05 22.14 0.72
N GLY A 132 -7.06 21.28 0.86
CA GLY A 132 -7.03 20.31 1.94
C GLY A 132 -6.06 19.16 1.64
N CYS A 133 -6.45 17.93 1.89
CA CYS A 133 -5.57 16.77 1.69
C CYS A 133 -5.12 16.61 0.23
N ASN A 134 -3.98 15.95 0.03
CA ASN A 134 -3.40 15.75 -1.30
C ASN A 134 -4.26 14.78 -2.12
N ALA A 135 -4.85 13.79 -1.47
CA ALA A 135 -5.75 12.82 -2.06
C ALA A 135 -6.80 12.35 -1.04
N ILE A 136 -7.82 11.67 -1.56
CA ILE A 136 -8.82 10.97 -0.74
C ILE A 136 -8.38 9.53 -0.64
N GLU A 137 -8.36 8.98 0.56
CA GLU A 137 -8.17 7.55 0.79
C GLU A 137 -9.18 6.72 -0.02
N ASN A 138 -8.69 5.76 -0.80
CA ASN A 138 -9.53 5.00 -1.73
C ASN A 138 -9.16 3.51 -1.84
N GLY A 139 -8.31 2.99 -0.96
CA GLY A 139 -7.89 1.58 -1.01
C GLY A 139 -7.03 1.21 -2.21
N GLN A 140 -6.53 2.19 -2.98
CA GLN A 140 -5.67 1.97 -4.15
C GLN A 140 -4.31 2.65 -3.94
N PRO A 141 -3.24 2.16 -4.59
CA PRO A 141 -1.94 2.83 -4.53
C PRO A 141 -2.00 4.24 -5.11
N GLN A 142 -1.62 5.22 -4.29
CA GLN A 142 -1.56 6.62 -4.65
C GLN A 142 -0.11 7.10 -4.60
N THR A 143 0.32 7.84 -5.61
CA THR A 143 1.67 8.39 -5.66
C THR A 143 1.78 9.56 -4.69
N GLY A 144 2.48 9.33 -3.56
CA GLY A 144 2.69 10.35 -2.53
C GLY A 144 3.78 11.34 -2.91
N ALA A 145 4.95 10.83 -3.28
CA ALA A 145 6.10 11.66 -3.63
C ALA A 145 7.09 10.92 -4.55
N SER A 146 8.10 11.63 -5.02
CA SER A 146 9.26 11.03 -5.69
C SER A 146 10.53 11.79 -5.39
N VAL A 147 11.68 11.10 -5.46
CA VAL A 147 13.00 11.70 -5.36
C VAL A 147 13.81 11.29 -6.57
N THR A 148 14.23 12.27 -7.34
CA THR A 148 15.18 12.09 -8.44
C THR A 148 16.60 12.31 -7.93
N TRP A 149 17.48 11.36 -8.24
CA TRP A 149 18.89 11.36 -7.85
C TRP A 149 19.77 11.93 -8.98
N SER A 150 21.01 12.28 -8.64
CA SER A 150 22.00 12.85 -9.56
C SER A 150 22.37 11.92 -10.72
N ASP A 151 22.15 10.61 -10.59
CA ASP A 151 22.35 9.61 -11.64
C ASP A 151 21.16 9.50 -12.61
N GLY A 152 20.11 10.31 -12.40
CA GLY A 152 18.89 10.33 -13.21
C GLY A 152 17.83 9.32 -12.79
N THR A 153 18.10 8.46 -11.80
CA THR A 153 17.07 7.56 -11.26
C THR A 153 16.05 8.32 -10.44
N THR A 154 14.84 7.80 -10.39
CA THR A 154 13.76 8.37 -9.59
C THR A 154 13.13 7.28 -8.75
N ASP A 155 13.21 7.42 -7.43
CA ASP A 155 12.44 6.59 -6.52
C ASP A 155 11.07 7.21 -6.31
N THR A 156 10.03 6.37 -6.32
CA THR A 156 8.64 6.81 -6.17
C THR A 156 8.03 6.17 -4.93
N PHE A 157 7.38 6.99 -4.12
CA PHE A 157 6.70 6.57 -2.90
C PHE A 157 5.21 6.45 -3.20
N TYR A 158 4.67 5.26 -2.93
CA TYR A 158 3.26 4.96 -3.01
C TYR A 158 2.71 4.71 -1.62
N ILE A 159 1.50 5.18 -1.42
CA ILE A 159 0.73 4.98 -0.19
C ILE A 159 -0.53 4.25 -0.59
N VAL A 160 -0.80 3.15 0.09
CA VAL A 160 -2.07 2.44 0.06
C VAL A 160 -2.62 2.53 1.45
N SER A 161 -3.74 3.23 1.58
CA SER A 161 -4.51 3.22 2.80
C SER A 161 -5.92 2.67 2.53
N GLU A 162 -6.42 1.87 3.47
CA GLU A 162 -7.74 1.28 3.39
C GLU A 162 -8.84 2.32 3.49
N VAL A 163 -9.85 2.28 2.61
CA VAL A 163 -11.05 3.08 2.88
C VAL A 163 -11.67 2.48 4.14
N GLY A 164 -11.68 3.25 5.24
CA GLY A 164 -12.10 2.76 6.55
C GLY A 164 -13.34 1.89 6.46
N GLU A 165 -13.47 0.92 7.38
CA GLU A 165 -14.54 -0.10 7.46
C GLU A 165 -15.98 0.46 7.62
N GLY A 166 -16.27 1.66 7.11
CA GLY A 166 -17.59 2.22 6.86
C GLY A 166 -18.42 1.34 5.93
N GLY A 167 -18.81 0.17 6.42
CA GLY A 167 -20.00 -0.52 5.99
C GLY A 167 -20.00 -0.93 4.53
N ALA A 168 -18.91 -1.51 4.03
CA ALA A 168 -19.14 -2.75 3.30
C ALA A 168 -19.75 -3.70 4.34
N VAL A 169 -21.06 -3.56 4.58
CA VAL A 169 -21.91 -4.61 5.12
C VAL A 169 -21.64 -5.72 4.13
N VAL A 170 -20.66 -6.57 4.43
CA VAL A 170 -20.51 -7.85 3.76
C VAL A 170 -21.89 -8.43 3.94
N PRO A 171 -22.74 -8.47 2.87
CA PRO A 171 -24.07 -9.00 3.03
C PRO A 171 -23.80 -10.40 3.52
N GLU A 172 -24.22 -10.70 4.76
CA GLU A 172 -23.90 -11.98 5.40
C GLU A 172 -24.08 -13.04 4.33
N PRO A 173 -23.01 -13.80 4.00
CA PRO A 173 -22.97 -14.53 2.75
C PRO A 173 -24.26 -15.33 2.66
N GLY A 174 -24.87 -15.36 1.48
CA GLY A 174 -26.15 -16.04 1.25
C GLY A 174 -26.19 -17.48 1.77
N SER A 175 -25.06 -18.05 2.20
CA SER A 175 -24.91 -19.22 3.06
C SER A 175 -25.75 -19.22 4.35
N MET A 176 -26.02 -18.11 5.04
CA MET A 176 -26.95 -18.14 6.20
C MET A 176 -28.40 -18.39 5.75
N ILE A 177 -28.81 -17.75 4.65
CA ILE A 177 -30.12 -17.99 4.03
C ILE A 177 -30.17 -19.40 3.42
N LEU A 178 -29.09 -19.87 2.80
CA LEU A 178 -28.96 -21.22 2.25
C LEU A 178 -28.98 -22.29 3.35
N LEU A 179 -28.34 -22.03 4.48
CA LEU A 179 -28.31 -22.91 5.65
C LEU A 179 -29.71 -22.99 6.29
N GLY A 180 -30.37 -21.84 6.49
CA GLY A 180 -31.73 -21.78 7.01
C GLY A 180 -32.74 -22.48 6.10
N SER A 181 -32.69 -22.22 4.79
CA SER A 181 -33.57 -22.87 3.82
C SER A 181 -33.27 -24.36 3.67
N GLY A 182 -32.00 -24.77 3.70
CA GLY A 182 -31.57 -26.17 3.68
C GLY A 182 -32.08 -26.95 4.89
N LEU A 183 -31.97 -26.38 6.09
CA LEU A 183 -32.48 -26.98 7.32
C LEU A 183 -34.00 -27.10 7.34
N ALA A 184 -34.72 -26.09 6.82
CA ALA A 184 -36.18 -26.13 6.71
C ALA A 184 -36.66 -27.25 5.76
N ILE A 185 -36.01 -27.41 4.61
CA ILE A 185 -36.30 -28.49 3.64
C ILE A 185 -35.98 -29.86 4.26
N ALA A 186 -34.80 -30.00 4.88
CA ALA A 186 -34.38 -31.24 5.54
C ALA A 186 -35.34 -31.63 6.69
N GLY A 187 -35.74 -30.67 7.53
CA GLY A 187 -36.73 -30.87 8.60
C GLY A 187 -38.10 -31.29 8.07
N GLY A 188 -38.56 -30.68 6.97
CA GLY A 188 -39.80 -31.08 6.28
C GLY A 188 -39.76 -32.52 5.77
N PHE A 189 -38.63 -32.94 5.18
CA PHE A 189 -38.43 -34.31 4.72
C PHE A 189 -38.42 -35.33 5.85
N LEU A 190 -37.71 -35.03 6.95
CA LEU A 190 -37.64 -35.90 8.12
C LEU A 190 -39.00 -36.05 8.82
N ARG A 191 -39.80 -34.99 8.89
CA ARG A 191 -41.16 -35.05 9.46
C ARG A 191 -42.08 -35.95 8.64
N ARG A 192 -42.02 -35.89 7.30
CA ARG A 192 -42.83 -36.76 6.43
C ARG A 192 -42.52 -38.24 6.60
N ARG A 193 -41.25 -38.60 6.85
CA ARG A 193 -40.86 -40.01 7.07
C ARG A 193 -41.38 -40.60 8.39
N ARG A 194 -41.57 -39.79 9.43
CA ARG A 194 -42.09 -40.29 10.72
C ARG A 194 -43.59 -40.57 10.71
N GLY A 195 -44.36 -40.02 9.76
CA GLY A 195 -45.81 -40.24 9.65
C GLY A 195 -46.22 -41.49 8.87
N LEU A 196 -45.28 -42.25 8.30
CA LEU A 196 -45.54 -43.41 7.42
C LEU A 196 -45.35 -44.77 8.11
N VAL A 197 -45.06 -44.79 9.42
CA VAL A 197 -45.03 -46.03 10.20
C VAL A 197 -46.36 -46.16 10.93
N THR A 198 -47.41 -46.58 10.22
CA THR A 198 -48.58 -47.16 10.86
C THR A 198 -48.22 -48.60 11.29
N PRO A 199 -48.28 -48.94 12.59
CA PRO A 199 -48.11 -50.32 13.02
C PRO A 199 -49.26 -51.15 12.44
N SER A 200 -48.93 -52.18 11.66
CA SER A 200 -49.90 -53.20 11.26
C SER A 200 -50.30 -54.01 12.49
N VAL A 201 -51.58 -53.92 12.86
CA VAL A 201 -52.23 -54.84 13.81
C VAL A 201 -52.81 -56.00 13.02
#